data_AF-A0A1H4Z1S0-F1
#
_entry.id   AF-A0A1H4Z1S0-F1
#
_cell.length_a   1.000
_cell.length_b   1.000
_cell.length_c   1.000
_cell.angle_alpha   90.00
_cell.angle_beta   90.00
_cell.angle_gamma   90.00
#
_symmetry.space_group_name_H-M   'P 1'
#
loop_
_entity.id
_entity.type
_entity.pdbx_description
1 polymer ?
#
loop_
_entity_poly.entity_id
_entity_poly.type
_entity_poly.pdbx_seq_one_letter_code
_entity_poly.pdbx_strand_id
1 'polypeptide(L)' 'MSALALLRTLFRYQAWANNELLEKIESLDPELHKEERHAAIHLINHSYVVDRNRPI' A
#
# COMPACT_ATOMS: atom_id res chain seq x y z
N MET A 1 -24.14 -1.91 -10.50
CA MET A 1 -23.08 -0.89 -10.31
C MET A 1 -22.45 -0.59 -11.66
N SER A 2 -22.08 0.66 -11.95
CA SER A 2 -21.33 0.99 -13.16
C SER A 2 -19.84 0.64 -13.01
N ALA A 3 -19.12 0.49 -14.13
CA ALA A 3 -17.67 0.28 -14.12
C ALA A 3 -16.94 1.38 -13.33
N LEU A 4 -17.35 2.64 -13.50
CA LEU A 4 -16.81 3.78 -12.74
C LEU A 4 -17.06 3.66 -11.23
N ALA A 5 -18.26 3.21 -10.82
CA ALA A 5 -18.57 3.01 -9.41
C ALA A 5 -17.74 1.88 -8.80
N LEU A 6 -17.50 0.79 -9.56
CA LEU A 6 -16.62 -0.30 -9.15
C LEU A 6 -15.17 0.17 -8.98
N LEU A 7 -14.60 0.85 -9.98
CA LEU A 7 -13.23 1.37 -9.92
C LEU A 7 -13.03 2.30 -8.72
N ARG A 8 -13.96 3.23 -8.47
CA ARG A 8 -13.91 4.11 -7.30
C ARG A 8 -13.90 3.34 -5.98
N THR A 9 -14.67 2.26 -5.89
CA THR A 9 -14.69 1.39 -4.71
C THR A 9 -13.36 0.67 -4.53
N LEU A 10 -12.80 0.10 -5.59
CA LEU A 10 -11.51 -0.58 -5.55
C LEU A 10 -10.37 0.38 -5.13
N PHE A 11 -10.33 1.60 -5.68
CA PHE A 11 -9.32 2.59 -5.27
C PHE A 11 -9.46 3.03 -3.81
N ARG A 12 -10.69 3.11 -3.27
CA ARG A 12 -10.88 3.37 -1.84
C ARG A 12 -10.37 2.23 -0.97
N TYR A 13 -10.63 0.98 -1.36
CA TYR A 13 -10.12 -0.19 -0.63
C TYR A 13 -8.59 -0.26 -0.68
N GLN A 14 -7.99 0.05 -1.83
CA GLN A 14 -6.54 0.12 -1.97
C GLN A 14 -5.93 1.18 -1.06
N ALA A 15 -6.52 2.39 -1.03
CA ALA A 15 -6.05 3.46 -0.15
C ALA A 15 -6.16 3.09 1.34
N TRP A 16 -7.29 2.49 1.74
CA TRP A 16 -7.48 2.00 3.10
C TRP A 16 -6.45 0.92 3.48
N ALA A 17 -6.27 -0.09 2.63
CA ALA A 17 -5.32 -1.18 2.89
C ALA A 17 -3.87 -0.67 2.99
N ASN A 18 -3.48 0.29 2.14
CA ASN A 18 -2.16 0.91 2.20
C ASN A 18 -1.94 1.68 3.52
N ASN A 19 -2.94 2.42 3.99
CA ASN A 19 -2.86 3.12 5.27
C ASN A 19 -2.70 2.15 6.45
N GLU A 20 -3.53 1.12 6.52
CA GLU A 20 -3.43 0.08 7.57
C GLU A 20 -2.05 -0.60 7.57
N LEU A 21 -1.51 -0.92 6.40
CA LEU A 21 -0.18 -1.52 6.27
C LEU A 21 0.91 -0.57 6.77
N LEU A 22 0.85 0.72 6.42
CA LEU A 22 1.81 1.71 6.86
C LEU A 22 1.76 1.90 8.39
N GLU A 23 0.57 2.00 8.97
CA GLU A 23 0.39 2.08 10.43
C GLU A 23 0.96 0.84 11.15
N LYS A 24 0.75 -0.36 10.60
CA LYS A 24 1.32 -1.59 11.17
C LYS A 24 2.84 -1.61 11.07
N ILE A 25 3.41 -1.20 9.94
CA ILE A 25 4.86 -1.09 9.79
C ILE A 25 5.39 -0.10 10.83
N GLU A 26 4.76 1.06 10.99
CA GLU A 26 5.14 2.08 11.97
C GLU A 26 5.13 1.55 13.42
N SER A 27 4.27 0.58 13.74
CA SER A 27 4.21 -0.02 15.08
C SER A 27 5.31 -1.04 15.42
N LEU A 28 6.10 -1.51 14.45
CA LEU A 28 7.14 -2.52 14.69
C LEU A 28 8.33 -1.93 15.46
N ASP A 29 9.06 -2.69 16.27
CA ASP A 29 10.31 -2.17 16.83
C ASP A 29 11.36 -1.95 15.69
N PRO A 30 11.96 -0.76 15.56
CA PRO A 30 12.86 -0.44 14.45
C PRO A 30 14.21 -1.16 14.51
N GLU A 31 14.68 -1.55 15.70
CA GLU A 31 15.96 -2.23 15.88
C GLU A 31 15.79 -3.76 15.81
N LEU A 32 14.70 -4.28 16.38
CA LEU A 32 14.41 -5.71 16.37
C LEU A 32 13.91 -6.21 15.01
N HIS A 33 13.18 -5.38 14.25
CA HIS A 33 12.53 -5.75 12.99
C HIS A 33 13.01 -4.93 11.80
N LYS A 34 14.28 -4.52 11.80
CA LYS A 34 14.86 -3.65 10.78
C LYS A 34 14.70 -4.21 9.36
N GLU A 35 14.98 -5.50 9.18
CA GLU A 35 14.91 -6.17 7.87
C GLU A 35 13.46 -6.30 7.38
N GLU A 36 12.55 -6.72 8.25
CA GLU A 36 11.13 -6.85 7.94
C GLU A 36 10.49 -5.49 7.62
N ARG A 37 10.82 -4.45 8.39
CA ARG A 37 10.40 -3.07 8.11
C ARG A 37 10.91 -2.61 6.75
N HIS A 38 12.19 -2.86 6.44
CA HIS A 38 12.77 -2.47 5.16
C HIS A 38 12.08 -3.18 3.98
N ALA A 39 11.88 -4.50 4.09
CA ALA A 39 11.20 -5.29 3.07
C ALA A 39 9.74 -4.84 2.86
N ALA A 40 9.01 -4.56 3.94
CA ALA A 40 7.63 -4.12 3.88
C ALA A 40 7.50 -2.73 3.22
N ILE A 41 8.37 -1.78 3.58
CA ILE A 41 8.42 -0.45 2.94
C ILE A 41 8.77 -0.57 1.46
N HIS A 42 9.75 -1.42 1.11
CA HIS A 42 10.12 -1.64 -0.28
C HIS A 42 8.95 -2.20 -1.11
N LEU A 43 8.19 -3.15 -0.56
CA LEU A 43 7.01 -3.70 -1.22
C LEU A 43 5.92 -2.64 -1.47
N ILE A 44 5.62 -1.81 -0.47
CA ILE A 44 4.61 -0.74 -0.62
C ILE A 44 5.07 0.30 -1.65
N ASN A 45 6.36 0.67 -1.63
CA ASN A 45 6.93 1.57 -2.63
C ASN A 45 6.85 0.98 -4.04
N HIS A 46 7.06 -0.33 -4.19
CA HIS A 46 6.88 -1.01 -5.47
C HIS A 46 5.44 -0.89 -5.98
N SER A 47 4.43 -1.16 -5.13
CA SER A 47 3.02 -0.98 -5.49
C SER A 47 2.71 0.45 -5.92
N TYR A 48 3.23 1.46 -5.21
CA TYR A 48 3.07 2.87 -5.58
C TYR A 48 3.66 3.19 -6.96
N VAL A 49 4.86 2.67 -7.26
CA VAL A 49 5.50 2.87 -8.58
C VAL A 49 4.68 2.20 -9.69
N VAL A 50 4.16 1.01 -9.45
CA VAL A 50 3.29 0.29 -10.41
C VAL A 50 2.01 1.09 -10.68
N ASP A 51 1.35 1.60 -9.63
CA ASP A 51 0.15 2.43 -9.78
C ASP A 51 0.41 3.69 -10.60
N ARG A 52 1.52 4.38 -10.34
CA ARG A 52 1.89 5.62 -11.02
C ARG A 52 2.27 5.40 -12.49
N ASN A 53 2.83 4.24 -12.81
CA ASN A 53 3.23 3.89 -14.18
C ASN A 53 2.14 3.14 -14.96
N ARG A 54 0.92 3.02 -14.42
CA ARG A 54 -0.19 2.37 -15.10
C ARG A 54 -0.64 3.25 -16.29
N PRO A 55 -0.52 2.78 -17.55
CA PRO A 55 -1.17 3.46 -18.65
C PRO A 55 -2.69 3.33 -18.45
N ILE A 56 -3.38 4.46 -18.41
CA ILE A 56 -4.85 4.52 -18.35
C ILE A 56 -5.41 4.20 -19.73
#